data_AF-A0A7C5FT30-F1
#
_entry.id   AF-A0A7C5FT30-F1
#
_cell.length_a   1.000
_cell.length_b   1.000
_cell.length_c   1.000
_cell.angle_alpha   90.00
_cell.angle_beta   90.00
_cell.angle_gamma   90.00
#
_symmetry.space_group_name_H-M   'P 1'
#
loop_
_entity.id
_entity.type
_entity.pdbx_description
1 polymer ?
#
loop_
_entity_poly.entity_id
_entity_poly.type
_entity_poly.pdbx_seq_one_letter_code
_entity_poly.pdbx_strand_id
1 'polypeptide(L)'
;MLRATVVVFMLAACAAQCAQKPVMVLMEPTRHDIAPGETVTLKLFVRNNLTAAPPLVLSATASFIDDDGNEQISTGSLDLPVSHPVHVSHVRLAIPDALAYVPNTAAANGRPVSASPDGASLDVLLDADIPEQQTVLVTLDVTRP
;
A
#
# COMPACT_ATOMS: atom_id res chain seq x y z
N MET A 1 19.01 -53.72 8.00
CA MET A 1 18.40 -52.74 8.93
C MET A 1 19.53 -51.79 9.33
N LEU A 2 19.58 -50.52 8.95
CA LEU A 2 18.65 -49.42 9.22
C LEU A 2 18.88 -48.34 8.15
N ARG A 3 17.80 -47.76 7.62
CA ARG A 3 17.80 -46.64 6.66
C ARG A 3 18.21 -45.34 7.38
N ALA A 4 19.15 -44.60 6.80
CA ALA A 4 19.43 -43.21 7.17
C ALA A 4 18.79 -42.30 6.11
N THR A 5 17.94 -41.35 6.53
CA THR A 5 18.14 -39.87 6.48
C THR A 5 17.06 -39.33 5.52
N VAL A 6 16.49 -38.12 5.58
CA VAL A 6 16.66 -36.87 6.32
C VAL A 6 15.23 -36.35 6.53
N VAL A 7 14.87 -35.90 7.74
CA VAL A 7 13.68 -35.06 7.93
C VAL A 7 14.08 -33.63 7.60
N VAL A 8 13.63 -33.10 6.47
CA VAL A 8 13.74 -31.68 6.14
C VAL A 8 12.47 -31.00 6.66
N PHE A 9 12.52 -30.44 7.86
CA PHE A 9 11.54 -29.43 8.25
C PHE A 9 11.94 -28.13 7.57
N MET A 10 11.17 -27.78 6.54
CA MET A 10 11.32 -26.57 5.76
C MET A 10 11.25 -25.35 6.67
N LEU A 11 12.25 -24.48 6.53
CA LEU A 11 12.41 -23.22 7.23
C LEU A 11 11.10 -22.43 7.28
N ALA A 12 10.69 -22.06 8.48
CA ALA A 12 9.71 -21.01 8.70
C ALA A 12 10.27 -19.67 8.20
N ALA A 13 10.05 -19.37 6.92
CA ALA A 13 10.16 -18.02 6.37
C ALA A 13 8.97 -17.18 6.85
N CYS A 14 8.85 -16.96 8.16
CA CYS A 14 7.82 -16.11 8.76
C CYS A 14 8.44 -15.36 9.93
N ALA A 15 9.40 -14.48 9.66
CA ALA A 15 10.03 -13.67 10.71
C ALA A 15 10.46 -12.26 10.28
N ALA A 16 10.17 -11.81 9.05
CA ALA A 16 10.57 -10.47 8.58
C ALA A 16 9.40 -9.56 8.15
N GLN A 17 8.14 -10.00 8.27
CA GLN A 17 6.97 -9.17 7.96
C GLN A 17 6.40 -8.42 9.19
N CYS A 18 6.92 -8.68 10.38
CA CYS A 18 6.52 -7.98 11.60
C CYS A 18 7.31 -6.67 11.75
N ALA A 19 6.80 -5.58 11.15
CA ALA A 19 6.89 -4.18 11.64
C ALA A 19 6.81 -3.11 10.53
N GLN A 20 6.60 -3.47 9.26
CA GLN A 20 6.30 -2.42 8.26
C GLN A 20 4.89 -1.87 8.52
N LYS A 21 4.81 -0.58 8.86
CA LYS A 21 3.53 0.14 8.82
C LYS A 21 2.97 -0.03 7.40
N PRO A 22 1.72 -0.52 7.24
CA PRO A 22 1.16 -0.84 5.93
C PRO A 22 1.03 0.41 5.06
N VAL A 23 0.87 1.58 5.67
CA VAL A 23 0.79 2.87 4.99
C VAL A 23 1.92 3.78 5.44
N MET A 24 2.56 4.42 4.47
CA MET A 24 3.50 5.52 4.68
C MET A 24 2.90 6.80 4.10
N VAL A 25 2.94 7.89 4.87
CA VAL A 25 2.51 9.22 4.43
C VAL A 25 3.73 10.14 4.44
N LEU A 26 4.02 10.77 3.31
CA LEU A 26 5.08 11.77 3.16
C LEU A 26 4.45 13.08 2.67
N MET A 27 4.90 14.21 3.23
CA MET A 27 4.44 15.55 2.86
C MET A 27 5.63 16.39 2.42
N GLU A 28 5.52 17.02 1.25
CA GLU A 28 6.56 17.87 0.67
C GLU A 28 5.95 19.17 0.12
N PRO A 29 6.44 20.35 0.53
CA PRO A 29 6.03 21.60 -0.10
C PRO A 29 6.62 21.76 -1.50
N THR A 30 5.94 22.45 -2.40
CA THR A 30 6.48 22.78 -3.74
C THR A 30 7.57 23.86 -3.69
N ARG A 31 7.64 24.63 -2.60
CA ARG A 31 8.66 25.64 -2.33
C ARG A 31 8.82 25.88 -0.82
N HIS A 32 10.02 26.26 -0.38
CA HIS A 32 10.33 26.51 1.02
C HIS A 32 10.25 28.00 1.42
N ASP A 33 10.34 28.90 0.44
CA ASP A 33 10.34 30.34 0.66
C ASP A 33 8.95 30.88 0.33
N ILE A 34 8.13 31.10 1.36
CA ILE A 34 6.72 31.53 1.22
C ILE A 34 6.57 32.87 1.93
N ALA A 35 6.27 33.94 1.19
CA ALA A 35 6.01 35.24 1.81
C ALA A 35 4.62 35.26 2.48
N PRO A 36 4.38 36.14 3.48
CA PRO A 36 3.05 36.38 4.01
C PRO A 36 2.06 36.74 2.88
N GLY A 37 0.86 36.17 2.91
CA GLY A 37 -0.17 36.28 1.88
C GLY A 37 0.02 35.37 0.67
N GLU A 38 1.11 34.61 0.56
CA GLU A 38 1.33 33.69 -0.55
C GLU A 38 0.83 32.27 -0.26
N THR A 39 0.28 31.63 -1.29
CA THR A 39 -0.15 30.22 -1.27
C THR A 39 0.99 29.29 -1.65
N VAL A 40 1.18 28.22 -0.90
CA VAL A 40 2.08 27.10 -1.22
C VAL A 40 1.26 25.83 -1.44
N THR A 41 1.68 25.02 -2.41
CA THR A 41 1.14 23.69 -2.60
C THR A 41 1.95 22.67 -1.80
N LEU A 42 1.29 21.86 -0.98
CA LEU A 42 1.83 20.68 -0.31
C LEU A 42 1.44 19.44 -1.11
N LYS A 43 2.43 18.63 -1.47
CA LYS A 43 2.26 17.31 -2.05
C LYS A 43 2.26 16.26 -0.95
N LEU A 44 1.28 15.38 -0.99
CA LEU A 44 1.12 14.28 -0.06
C LEU A 44 1.18 12.96 -0.81
N PHE A 45 2.11 12.12 -0.39
CA PHE A 45 2.30 10.80 -0.95
C PHE A 45 1.80 9.77 0.06
N VAL A 46 0.69 9.11 -0.26
CA VAL A 46 0.13 8.00 0.52
C VAL A 46 0.51 6.71 -0.18
N ARG A 47 1.42 5.94 0.43
CA ARG A 47 1.96 4.71 -0.16
C ARG A 47 1.52 3.49 0.63
N ASN A 48 1.03 2.48 -0.09
CA ASN A 48 0.93 1.12 0.44
C ASN A 48 2.33 0.50 0.42
N ASN A 49 2.89 0.27 1.60
CA ASN A 49 4.25 -0.25 1.75
C ASN A 49 4.30 -1.78 1.84
N LEU A 50 3.15 -2.45 1.77
CA LEU A 50 3.10 -3.91 1.72
C LEU A 50 3.72 -4.40 0.42
N THR A 51 4.49 -5.47 0.50
CA THR A 51 4.96 -6.22 -0.66
C THR A 51 3.85 -7.16 -1.12
N ALA A 52 3.68 -7.31 -2.44
CA ALA A 52 2.80 -8.33 -2.99
C ALA A 52 3.15 -9.71 -2.39
N ALA A 53 2.13 -10.47 -2.01
CA ALA A 53 2.36 -11.83 -1.55
C ALA A 53 2.76 -12.72 -2.72
N PRO A 54 3.58 -13.77 -2.49
CA PRO A 54 3.80 -14.78 -3.52
C PRO A 54 2.47 -15.40 -3.97
N PRO A 55 2.34 -15.79 -5.26
CA PRO A 55 1.12 -16.41 -5.75
C PRO A 55 0.86 -17.72 -5.01
N LEU A 56 -0.43 -18.06 -4.86
CA LEU A 56 -0.84 -19.38 -4.39
C LEU A 56 -0.64 -20.37 -5.54
N VAL A 57 0.25 -21.34 -5.35
CA VAL A 57 0.52 -22.38 -6.35
C VAL A 57 -0.36 -23.59 -6.06
N LEU A 58 -1.26 -23.92 -6.97
CA LEU A 58 -2.01 -25.17 -6.95
C LEU A 58 -1.33 -26.17 -7.88
N SER A 59 -0.91 -27.32 -7.36
CA SER A 59 -0.36 -28.41 -8.17
C SER A 59 -1.29 -29.61 -8.15
N ALA A 60 -1.42 -30.25 -9.31
CA ALA A 60 -2.18 -31.49 -9.48
C ALA A 60 -1.30 -32.52 -10.18
N THR A 61 -1.32 -33.74 -9.67
CA THR A 61 -0.64 -34.88 -10.29
C THR A 61 -1.68 -35.96 -10.54
N ALA A 62 -1.78 -36.41 -11.78
CA ALA A 62 -2.55 -37.57 -12.17
C ALA A 62 -1.59 -38.70 -12.56
N SER A 63 -1.83 -39.91 -12.05
CA SER A 63 -1.22 -41.11 -12.62
C SER A 63 -2.30 -41.98 -13.26
N PHE A 64 -1.96 -42.58 -14.39
CA PHE A 64 -2.84 -43.48 -15.14
C PHE A 64 -1.99 -44.54 -15.83
N ILE A 65 -2.60 -45.67 -16.17
CA ILE A 65 -1.95 -46.75 -16.89
C ILE A 65 -2.33 -46.61 -18.37
N ASP A 66 -1.36 -46.69 -19.28
CA ASP A 66 -1.62 -46.68 -20.72
C ASP A 66 -2.07 -48.06 -21.25
N ASP A 67 -2.40 -48.14 -22.54
CA ASP A 67 -2.88 -49.37 -23.19
C ASP A 67 -1.82 -50.50 -23.17
N ASP A 68 -0.54 -50.14 -23.01
CA ASP A 68 0.59 -51.07 -22.92
C ASP A 68 0.87 -51.50 -21.46
N GLY A 69 0.10 -51.02 -20.49
CA GLY A 69 0.24 -51.37 -19.07
C GLY A 69 1.30 -50.56 -18.32
N ASN A 70 1.86 -49.50 -18.92
CA ASN A 70 2.87 -48.67 -18.26
C ASN A 70 2.21 -47.54 -17.46
N GLU A 71 2.79 -47.23 -16.29
CA GLU A 71 2.36 -46.08 -15.50
C GLU A 71 2.86 -44.77 -16.13
N GLN A 72 1.92 -43.89 -16.42
CA GLN A 72 2.14 -42.53 -16.90
C GLN A 72 1.79 -41.54 -15.80
N ILE A 73 2.56 -40.47 -15.70
CA ILE A 73 2.34 -39.39 -14.73
C ILE A 73 2.19 -38.08 -15.50
N SER A 74 1.10 -37.36 -15.24
CA SER A 74 0.87 -36.01 -15.75
C SER A 74 0.81 -35.04 -14.56
N THR A 75 1.57 -33.96 -14.65
CA THR A 75 1.56 -32.88 -13.66
C THR A 75 1.07 -31.60 -14.29
N GLY A 76 0.22 -30.88 -13.55
CA GLY A 76 -0.23 -29.54 -13.88
C GLY A 76 -0.01 -28.60 -12.70
N SER A 77 0.30 -27.34 -12.98
CA SER A 77 0.39 -26.28 -11.98
C SER A 77 -0.41 -25.07 -12.42
N LEU A 78 -1.04 -24.39 -11.46
CA LEU A 78 -1.76 -23.14 -11.65
C LEU A 78 -1.32 -22.14 -10.59
N ASP A 79 -0.82 -20.99 -11.05
CA ASP A 79 -0.48 -19.86 -10.18
C ASP A 79 -1.69 -18.92 -10.05
N LEU A 80 -2.14 -18.72 -8.81
CA LEU A 80 -3.20 -17.76 -8.48
C LEU A 80 -2.58 -16.48 -7.88
N PRO A 81 -2.71 -15.32 -8.54
CA PRO A 81 -2.18 -14.08 -8.00
C PRO A 81 -2.93 -13.69 -6.71
N VAL A 82 -2.18 -13.20 -5.72
CA VAL A 82 -2.74 -12.69 -4.47
C VAL A 82 -2.43 -11.20 -4.36
N SER A 83 -3.47 -10.38 -4.14
CA SER A 83 -3.35 -8.94 -3.93
C SER A 83 -3.97 -8.51 -2.61
N HIS A 84 -3.32 -7.56 -1.94
CA HIS A 84 -3.64 -6.94 -0.66
C HIS A 84 -3.68 -5.42 -0.81
N PRO A 85 -4.70 -4.87 -1.50
CA PRO A 85 -4.92 -3.44 -1.49
C PRO A 85 -5.18 -2.97 -0.04
N VAL A 86 -4.64 -1.81 0.30
CA VAL A 86 -4.94 -1.14 1.57
C VAL A 86 -5.96 -0.04 1.30
N HIS A 87 -7.11 -0.14 1.95
CA HIS A 87 -8.13 0.90 1.90
C HIS A 87 -7.75 2.06 2.83
N VAL A 88 -7.65 3.26 2.28
CA VAL A 88 -7.40 4.49 3.04
C VAL A 88 -8.62 5.41 2.91
N SER A 89 -9.40 5.50 3.98
CA SER A 89 -10.59 6.34 4.00
C SER A 89 -10.22 7.82 4.15
N HIS A 90 -9.37 8.16 5.11
CA HIS A 90 -8.95 9.53 5.39
C HIS A 90 -7.49 9.64 5.82
N VAL A 91 -6.91 10.82 5.62
CA VAL A 91 -5.60 11.21 6.14
C VAL A 91 -5.76 12.50 6.93
N ARG A 92 -5.39 12.45 8.22
CA ARG A 92 -5.36 13.63 9.08
C ARG A 92 -3.97 14.25 9.08
N LEU A 93 -3.89 15.54 8.80
CA LEU A 93 -2.64 16.28 8.67
C LEU A 93 -2.61 17.40 9.68
N ALA A 94 -1.57 17.48 10.49
CA ALA A 94 -1.34 18.65 11.32
C ALA A 94 -0.86 19.81 10.43
N ILE A 95 -1.52 20.96 10.52
CA ILE A 95 -1.04 22.19 9.88
C ILE A 95 -0.18 22.93 10.91
N PRO A 96 1.05 23.33 10.56
CA PRO A 96 1.84 24.22 11.42
C PRO A 96 1.13 25.55 11.64
N ASP A 97 1.20 26.11 12.85
CA ASP A 97 0.59 27.41 13.23
C ASP A 97 0.98 28.58 12.30
N ALA A 98 2.12 28.46 11.61
CA ALA A 98 2.61 29.44 10.64
C ALA A 98 1.85 29.45 9.30
N LEU A 99 0.89 28.54 9.10
CA LEU A 99 0.13 28.39 7.87
C LEU A 99 -1.37 28.44 8.17
N ALA A 100 -2.10 29.25 7.39
CA ALA A 100 -3.54 29.30 7.41
C ALA A 100 -4.07 28.44 6.24
N TYR A 101 -5.05 27.60 6.53
CA TYR A 101 -5.74 26.84 5.50
C TYR A 101 -6.62 27.76 4.66
N VAL A 102 -6.60 27.57 3.33
CA VAL A 102 -7.63 28.14 2.45
C VAL A 102 -8.63 27.05 2.10
N PRO A 103 -9.90 27.16 2.56
CA PRO A 103 -10.94 26.20 2.23
C PRO A 103 -11.15 26.06 0.72
N ASN A 104 -11.37 24.84 0.26
CA ASN A 104 -11.77 24.49 -1.11
C ASN A 104 -10.72 24.72 -2.22
N THR A 105 -9.47 25.02 -1.89
CA THR A 105 -8.36 25.07 -2.88
C THR A 105 -7.62 23.73 -2.98
N ALA A 106 -7.73 22.89 -1.96
CA ALA A 106 -7.15 21.57 -1.90
C ALA A 106 -8.16 20.50 -2.35
N ALA A 107 -7.75 19.60 -3.25
CA ALA A 107 -8.58 18.49 -3.70
C ALA A 107 -7.87 17.14 -3.59
N ALA A 108 -8.53 16.16 -2.99
CA ALA A 108 -8.15 14.75 -3.07
C ALA A 108 -9.05 14.07 -4.10
N ASN A 109 -8.47 13.53 -5.18
CA ASN A 109 -9.23 12.91 -6.27
C ASN A 109 -10.37 13.82 -6.81
N GLY A 110 -10.16 15.13 -6.83
CA GLY A 110 -11.16 16.12 -7.27
C GLY A 110 -12.21 16.50 -6.22
N ARG A 111 -12.14 15.99 -4.99
CA ARG A 111 -13.03 16.35 -3.88
C ARG A 111 -12.36 17.35 -2.93
N PRO A 112 -13.06 18.42 -2.48
CA PRO A 112 -12.49 19.41 -1.58
C PRO A 112 -12.14 18.81 -0.21
N VAL A 113 -11.02 19.25 0.34
CA VAL A 113 -10.54 18.88 1.68
C VAL A 113 -11.23 19.76 2.74
N SER A 114 -11.42 19.23 3.96
CA SER A 114 -12.00 19.98 5.09
C SER A 114 -10.95 20.23 6.17
N ALA A 115 -10.95 21.42 6.77
CA ALA A 115 -10.18 21.70 7.98
C ALA A 115 -10.94 21.25 9.22
N SER A 116 -10.20 20.88 10.27
CA SER A 116 -10.75 20.68 11.60
C SER A 116 -11.31 22.01 12.15
N PRO A 117 -12.29 21.95 13.08
CA PRO A 117 -12.92 23.15 13.63
C PRO A 117 -11.95 24.11 14.35
N ASP A 118 -10.82 23.59 14.85
CA ASP A 118 -9.75 24.34 15.51
C ASP A 118 -8.68 24.86 14.53
N GLY A 119 -8.77 24.54 13.23
CA GLY A 119 -7.80 24.94 12.20
C GLY A 119 -6.44 24.26 12.31
N ALA A 120 -6.22 23.40 13.31
CA ALA A 120 -4.93 22.76 13.58
C ALA A 120 -4.67 21.54 12.71
N SER A 121 -5.69 21.01 12.03
CA SER A 121 -5.57 19.84 11.18
C SER A 121 -6.44 19.91 9.92
N LEU A 122 -6.03 19.18 8.88
CA LEU A 122 -6.84 18.91 7.70
C LEU A 122 -7.22 17.44 7.68
N ASP A 123 -8.51 17.16 7.52
CA ASP A 123 -9.00 15.82 7.24
C ASP A 123 -9.20 15.69 5.73
N VAL A 124 -8.30 14.95 5.09
CA VAL A 124 -8.31 14.65 3.66
C VAL A 124 -9.07 13.34 3.44
N LEU A 125 -10.25 13.41 2.84
CA LEU A 125 -10.97 12.22 2.40
C LEU A 125 -10.29 11.67 1.14
N LEU A 126 -9.72 10.46 1.24
CA LEU A 126 -9.09 9.80 0.09
C LEU A 126 -10.01 8.76 -0.53
N ASP A 127 -10.66 7.95 0.32
CA ASP A 127 -11.61 6.90 -0.04
C ASP A 127 -11.13 6.06 -1.23
N ALA A 128 -9.93 5.48 -1.09
CA ALA A 128 -9.25 4.77 -2.16
C ALA A 128 -8.59 3.48 -1.68
N ASP A 129 -8.64 2.46 -2.54
CA ASP A 129 -7.87 1.24 -2.41
C ASP A 129 -6.50 1.42 -3.09
N ILE A 130 -5.43 1.35 -2.31
CA ILE A 130 -4.06 1.53 -2.81
C ILE A 130 -3.42 0.14 -2.97
N PRO A 131 -3.13 -0.32 -4.21
CA PRO A 131 -2.46 -1.60 -4.44
C PRO A 131 -1.06 -1.63 -3.83
N GLU A 132 -0.52 -2.83 -3.62
CA GLU A 132 0.81 -3.00 -3.02
C GLU A 132 1.89 -2.23 -3.77
N GLN A 133 2.80 -1.63 -3.01
CA GLN A 133 3.91 -0.80 -3.51
C GLN A 133 3.48 0.40 -4.37
N GLN A 134 2.20 0.73 -4.45
CA GLN A 134 1.72 1.91 -5.17
C GLN A 134 1.58 3.12 -4.25
N THR A 135 1.61 4.30 -4.87
CA THR A 135 1.52 5.60 -4.21
C THR A 135 0.45 6.45 -4.86
N VAL A 136 -0.38 7.09 -4.04
CA VAL A 136 -1.34 8.12 -4.47
C VAL A 136 -0.79 9.49 -4.08
N LEU A 137 -0.89 10.44 -5.00
CA LEU A 137 -0.53 11.85 -4.79
C LEU A 137 -1.78 12.67 -4.47
N VAL A 138 -1.74 13.45 -3.39
CA VAL A 138 -2.73 14.47 -3.06
C VAL A 138 -2.03 15.84 -3.04
N THR A 139 -2.69 16.89 -3.54
CA THR A 139 -2.16 18.25 -3.52
C THR A 139 -3.05 19.15 -2.67
N LEU A 140 -2.44 19.94 -1.78
CA LEU A 140 -3.12 20.85 -0.88
C LEU A 140 -2.54 22.25 -1.01
N ASP A 141 -3.37 23.27 -1.19
CA ASP A 141 -2.92 24.65 -1.20
C ASP A 141 -3.17 25.30 0.17
N VAL A 142 -2.13 25.81 0.81
CA VAL A 142 -2.17 26.49 2.11
C VAL A 142 -1.54 27.87 1.98
N THR A 143 -2.10 28.88 2.66
CA THR A 143 -1.63 30.26 2.56
C THR A 143 -0.95 30.67 3.84
N ARG A 144 0.22 31.29 3.73
CA ARG A 144 0.87 31.91 4.88
C ARG A 144 0.09 33.17 5.25
N PRO A 145 -0.43 33.32 6.48
CA PRO A 145 -1.11 34.54 6.91
C PRO A 145 -0.17 35.74 6.91
#